data_AF-A0A7S1R3X9-F1
#
_entry.id   AF-A0A7S1R3X9-F1
#
_cell.length_a   1.000
_cell.length_b   1.000
_cell.length_c   1.000
_cell.angle_alpha   90.00
_cell.angle_beta   90.00
_cell.angle_gamma   90.00
#
_symmetry.space_group_name_H-M   'P 1'
#
loop_
_entity.id
_entity.type
_entity.pdbx_description
1 polymer ?
#
loop_
_entity_poly.entity_id
_entity_poly.type
_entity_poly.pdbx_seq_one_letter_code
_entity_poly.pdbx_strand_id
1 'polypeptide(L)'
;AAEGGPHAGSEAHRAAKRAIMIWLGILIDAVPESLVIGILINKAASEGNSSSAEAALPFVIGVFLSNLPESMSSSGSMKAHGIQVRNILLMWWTITFLTAVGAMIGALLFPPGSSEDPATKIVVSGVEGLAAGAMLTMIAQTMLPEAFEQGGDVVGLSCLGGFLCALSVKLIPFSSSSGSGH
;
A
#
# COMPACT_ATOMS: atom_id res chain seq x y z
N ALA A 1 2.88 45.68 5.00
CA ALA A 1 2.20 44.38 4.82
C ALA A 1 3.25 43.29 4.72
N ALA A 2 3.37 42.47 5.78
CA ALA A 2 3.87 41.08 5.79
C ALA A 2 4.11 40.69 7.26
N GLU A 3 3.04 40.55 8.04
CA GLU A 3 3.13 39.85 9.32
C GLU A 3 3.16 38.34 9.04
N GLY A 4 4.36 37.81 8.82
CA GLY A 4 4.62 36.37 8.86
C GLY A 4 4.63 35.92 10.31
N GLY A 5 3.45 35.66 10.89
CA GLY A 5 3.33 35.23 12.29
C GLY A 5 4.02 33.89 12.57
N PRO A 6 4.45 33.63 13.81
CA PRO A 6 5.18 32.43 14.23
C PRO A 6 4.45 31.09 13.96
N HIS A 7 3.15 31.14 13.62
CA HIS A 7 2.34 29.98 13.24
C HIS A 7 2.65 29.45 11.83
N ALA A 8 3.06 30.30 10.88
CA ALA A 8 3.30 29.89 9.49
C ALA A 8 4.52 28.94 9.35
N GLY A 9 5.59 29.18 10.12
CA GLY A 9 6.76 28.30 10.14
C GLY A 9 6.50 26.95 10.83
N SER A 10 5.59 26.94 11.81
CA SER A 10 5.19 25.73 12.54
C SER A 10 4.37 24.79 11.66
N GLU A 11 3.45 25.33 10.85
CA GLU A 11 2.62 24.54 9.94
C GLU A 11 3.39 23.97 8.76
N ALA A 12 4.29 24.76 8.15
CA ALA A 12 5.16 24.28 7.08
C ALA A 12 6.05 23.11 7.54
N HIS A 13 6.59 23.19 8.75
CA HIS A 13 7.40 22.10 9.32
C HIS A 13 6.56 20.84 9.63
N ARG A 14 5.32 21.01 10.12
CA ARG A 14 4.39 19.90 10.34
C ARG A 14 4.00 19.21 9.03
N ALA A 15 3.68 19.97 7.99
CA ALA A 15 3.29 19.43 6.69
C ALA A 15 4.44 18.70 5.97
N ALA A 16 5.67 19.23 6.03
CA ALA A 16 6.85 18.51 5.55
C ALA A 16 7.09 17.19 6.31
N LYS A 17 6.96 17.21 7.64
CA LYS A 17 7.05 15.99 8.47
C LYS A 17 5.98 14.97 8.08
N ARG A 18 4.73 15.39 7.88
CA ARG A 18 3.64 14.50 7.44
C ARG A 18 3.95 13.82 6.11
N ALA A 19 4.42 14.57 5.12
CA ALA A 19 4.79 14.00 3.82
C ALA A 19 5.88 12.92 3.94
N ILE A 20 6.88 13.15 4.80
CA ILE A 20 7.93 12.17 5.11
C ILE A 20 7.35 10.96 5.86
N MET A 21 6.40 11.16 6.77
CA MET A 21 5.73 10.06 7.47
C MET A 21 4.90 9.20 6.51
N ILE A 22 4.19 9.78 5.54
CA ILE A 22 3.48 9.02 4.49
C ILE A 22 4.49 8.19 3.69
N TRP A 23 5.61 8.78 3.27
CA TRP A 23 6.69 8.04 2.59
C TRP A 23 7.24 6.90 3.46
N LEU A 24 7.41 7.13 4.75
CA LEU A 24 7.88 6.11 5.70
C LEU A 24 6.85 4.98 5.87
N GLY A 25 5.56 5.30 5.83
CA GLY A 25 4.50 4.29 5.84
C GLY A 25 4.57 3.37 4.64
N ILE A 26 4.66 3.97 3.45
CA ILE A 26 4.81 3.21 2.19
C ILE A 26 6.11 2.39 2.21
N LEU A 27 7.20 2.91 2.79
CA LEU A 27 8.44 2.16 2.95
C LEU A 27 8.27 0.92 3.83
N ILE A 28 7.56 1.05 4.96
CA ILE A 28 7.31 -0.06 5.89
C ILE A 28 6.38 -1.10 5.24
N ASP A 29 5.36 -0.66 4.51
CA ASP A 29 4.40 -1.53 3.85
C ASP A 29 4.99 -2.23 2.60
N ALA A 30 5.93 -1.59 1.91
CA ALA A 30 6.61 -2.14 0.74
C ALA A 30 7.36 -3.45 1.04
N VAL A 31 7.81 -3.68 2.28
CA VAL A 31 8.52 -4.91 2.66
C VAL A 31 7.59 -6.13 2.63
N PRO A 32 6.49 -6.20 3.38
CA PRO A 32 5.59 -7.33 3.30
C PRO A 32 4.87 -7.43 1.94
N GLU A 33 4.45 -6.31 1.33
CA GLU A 33 3.79 -6.34 0.02
C GLU A 33 4.69 -6.97 -1.05
N SER A 34 5.97 -6.57 -1.08
CA SER A 34 6.91 -7.10 -2.06
C SER A 34 7.14 -8.61 -1.91
N LEU A 35 7.25 -9.11 -0.68
CA LEU A 35 7.36 -10.55 -0.42
C LEU A 35 6.14 -11.31 -0.99
N VAL A 36 4.94 -10.81 -0.73
CA VAL A 36 3.68 -11.40 -1.23
C VAL A 36 3.64 -11.39 -2.76
N ILE A 37 4.01 -10.27 -3.40
CA ILE A 37 4.11 -10.18 -4.87
C ILE A 37 5.05 -11.26 -5.43
N GLY A 38 6.23 -11.45 -4.82
CA GLY A 38 7.19 -12.46 -5.24
C GLY A 38 6.63 -13.89 -5.18
N ILE A 39 5.91 -14.21 -4.09
CA ILE A 39 5.28 -15.52 -3.88
C ILE A 39 4.16 -15.75 -4.90
N LEU A 40 3.30 -14.74 -5.12
CA LEU A 40 2.18 -14.82 -6.06
C LEU A 40 2.66 -14.99 -7.51
N ILE A 41 3.72 -14.30 -7.92
CA ILE A 41 4.30 -14.44 -9.26
C ILE A 41 4.91 -15.83 -9.47
N ASN A 42 5.62 -16.38 -8.48
CA ASN A 42 6.16 -17.73 -8.59
C ASN A 42 5.08 -18.80 -8.64
N LYS A 43 4.01 -18.64 -7.86
CA LYS A 43 2.83 -19.50 -7.94
C LYS A 43 2.22 -19.45 -9.34
N ALA A 44 2.04 -18.24 -9.89
CA ALA A 44 1.52 -18.06 -11.25
C ALA A 44 2.41 -18.69 -12.33
N ALA A 45 3.74 -18.62 -12.18
CA ALA A 45 4.69 -19.23 -13.11
C ALA A 45 4.72 -20.77 -13.03
N SER A 46 4.42 -21.35 -11.86
CA SER A 46 4.49 -22.80 -11.61
C SER A 46 3.31 -23.60 -12.18
N GLU A 47 2.12 -23.00 -12.23
CA GLU A 47 0.88 -23.73 -12.49
C GLU A 47 0.45 -23.72 -13.96
N GLY A 48 1.12 -22.98 -14.86
CA GLY A 48 0.91 -23.03 -16.33
C GLY A 48 -0.50 -22.65 -16.83
N ASN A 49 -1.46 -22.45 -15.92
CA ASN A 49 -2.86 -22.18 -16.17
C ASN A 49 -3.17 -20.72 -15.84
N SER A 50 -3.99 -20.11 -16.68
CA SER A 50 -4.48 -18.73 -16.55
C SER A 50 -5.19 -18.42 -15.22
N SER A 51 -5.54 -19.44 -14.43
CA SER A 51 -6.22 -19.32 -13.14
C SER A 51 -5.29 -18.91 -11.98
N SER A 52 -3.98 -19.09 -12.09
CA SER A 52 -3.03 -18.76 -11.02
C SER A 52 -2.61 -17.28 -11.04
N ALA A 53 -2.79 -16.62 -12.18
CA ALA A 53 -2.71 -15.16 -12.31
C ALA A 53 -3.90 -14.42 -11.67
N GLU A 54 -4.99 -15.14 -11.34
CA GLU A 54 -6.21 -14.56 -10.78
C GLU A 54 -6.00 -13.94 -9.39
N ALA A 55 -5.01 -14.38 -8.62
CA ALA A 55 -4.69 -13.78 -7.32
C ALA A 55 -3.62 -12.69 -7.41
N ALA A 56 -2.62 -12.87 -8.27
CA ALA A 56 -1.48 -11.96 -8.40
C ALA A 56 -1.89 -10.62 -9.01
N LEU A 57 -2.66 -10.65 -10.11
CA LEU A 57 -3.00 -9.44 -10.86
C LEU A 57 -3.88 -8.48 -10.05
N PRO A 58 -4.98 -8.92 -9.39
CA PRO A 58 -5.80 -8.03 -8.59
C PRO A 58 -5.08 -7.48 -7.36
N PHE A 59 -4.17 -8.26 -6.76
CA PHE A 59 -3.36 -7.80 -5.64
C PHE A 59 -2.43 -6.65 -6.06
N VAL A 60 -1.64 -6.85 -7.13
CA VAL A 60 -0.73 -5.81 -7.65
C VAL A 60 -1.49 -4.57 -8.09
N ILE A 61 -2.65 -4.73 -8.73
CA ILE A 61 -3.52 -3.60 -9.10
C ILE A 61 -4.02 -2.87 -7.85
N GLY A 62 -4.45 -3.61 -6.82
CA GLY A 62 -4.92 -3.03 -5.56
C GLY A 62 -3.84 -2.19 -4.86
N VAL A 63 -2.64 -2.77 -4.72
CA VAL A 63 -1.45 -2.10 -4.16
C VAL A 63 -1.07 -0.85 -4.97
N PHE A 64 -1.14 -0.93 -6.30
CA PHE A 64 -0.87 0.22 -7.16
C PHE A 64 -1.89 1.34 -6.94
N LEU A 65 -3.19 0.99 -6.88
CA LEU A 65 -4.26 1.96 -6.71
C LEU A 65 -4.25 2.62 -5.32
N SER A 66 -3.77 1.96 -4.27
CA SER A 66 -3.58 2.56 -2.95
C SER A 66 -2.33 3.46 -2.90
N ASN A 67 -1.20 2.97 -3.38
CA ASN A 67 0.08 3.69 -3.26
C ASN A 67 0.21 4.88 -4.22
N LEU A 68 -0.50 4.88 -5.35
CA LEU A 68 -0.49 5.99 -6.31
C LEU A 68 -0.99 7.33 -5.72
N PRO A 69 -2.22 7.44 -5.17
CA PRO A 69 -2.70 8.70 -4.59
C PRO A 69 -1.86 9.17 -3.40
N GLU A 70 -1.37 8.25 -2.57
CA GLU A 70 -0.52 8.58 -1.42
C GLU A 70 0.84 9.13 -1.84
N SER A 71 1.48 8.49 -2.83
CA SER A 71 2.78 8.94 -3.35
C SER A 71 2.69 10.28 -4.08
N MET A 72 1.59 10.53 -4.81
CA MET A 72 1.32 11.83 -5.43
C MET A 72 1.12 12.93 -4.38
N SER A 73 0.30 12.67 -3.36
CA SER A 73 0.06 13.62 -2.26
C SER A 73 1.34 13.94 -1.48
N SER A 74 2.09 12.90 -1.09
CA SER A 74 3.36 13.04 -0.38
C SER A 74 4.40 13.81 -1.22
N SER A 75 4.58 13.46 -2.49
CA SER A 75 5.52 14.16 -3.39
C SER A 75 5.14 15.62 -3.61
N GLY A 76 3.83 15.90 -3.78
CA GLY A 76 3.30 17.24 -3.92
C GLY A 76 3.59 18.08 -2.68
N SER A 77 3.34 17.52 -1.49
CA SER A 77 3.62 18.17 -0.21
C SER A 77 5.13 18.37 -0.01
N MET A 78 5.98 17.37 -0.27
CA MET A 78 7.44 17.51 -0.19
C MET A 78 7.97 18.65 -1.06
N LYS A 79 7.49 18.74 -2.31
CA LYS A 79 7.87 19.80 -3.25
C LYS A 79 7.38 21.17 -2.79
N ALA A 80 6.14 21.27 -2.30
CA ALA A 80 5.56 22.51 -1.78
C ALA A 80 6.35 23.06 -0.58
N HIS A 81 6.99 22.18 0.20
CA HIS A 81 7.81 22.53 1.35
C HIS A 81 9.31 22.66 1.04
N GLY A 82 9.67 22.77 -0.25
CA GLY A 82 11.04 23.10 -0.67
C GLY A 82 12.00 21.92 -0.74
N ILE A 83 11.53 20.67 -0.62
CA ILE A 83 12.38 19.50 -0.89
C ILE A 83 12.67 19.45 -2.38
N GLN A 84 13.95 19.35 -2.73
CA GLN A 84 14.38 19.27 -4.13
C GLN A 84 13.81 18.01 -4.80
N VAL A 85 13.30 18.17 -6.03
CA VAL A 85 12.70 17.07 -6.82
C VAL A 85 13.67 15.88 -6.95
N ARG A 86 14.98 16.13 -7.08
CA ARG A 86 16.00 15.06 -7.10
C ARG A 86 15.96 14.20 -5.84
N ASN A 87 15.82 14.81 -4.66
CA ASN A 87 15.77 14.10 -3.39
C ASN A 87 14.46 13.30 -3.27
N ILE A 88 13.34 13.88 -3.71
CA ILE A 88 12.04 13.18 -3.78
C ILE A 88 12.16 11.93 -4.66
N LEU A 89 12.73 12.07 -5.87
CA LEU A 89 12.97 10.93 -6.77
C LEU A 89 13.89 9.88 -6.15
N LEU A 90 14.97 10.28 -5.47
CA LEU A 90 15.85 9.34 -4.76
C LEU A 90 15.10 8.57 -3.66
N MET A 91 14.26 9.27 -2.89
CA MET A 91 13.42 8.64 -1.87
C MET A 91 12.47 7.60 -2.47
N TRP A 92 11.80 7.89 -3.59
CA TRP A 92 10.96 6.89 -4.25
C TRP A 92 11.74 5.74 -4.85
N TRP A 93 12.92 6.02 -5.43
CA TRP A 93 13.82 4.97 -5.93
C TRP A 93 14.23 3.98 -4.85
N THR A 94 14.44 4.43 -3.60
CA THR A 94 14.75 3.49 -2.51
C THR A 94 13.61 2.51 -2.24
N ILE A 95 12.35 2.97 -2.25
CA ILE A 95 11.17 2.10 -2.10
C ILE A 95 11.12 1.13 -3.29
N THR A 96 11.20 1.63 -4.53
CA THR A 96 11.19 0.78 -5.73
C THR A 96 12.25 -0.32 -5.68
N PHE A 97 13.48 0.04 -5.27
CA PHE A 97 14.57 -0.91 -5.13
C PHE A 97 14.30 -1.95 -4.03
N LEU A 98 13.82 -1.52 -2.86
CA LEU A 98 13.47 -2.41 -1.76
C LEU A 98 12.33 -3.35 -2.15
N THR A 99 11.30 -2.87 -2.86
CA THR A 99 10.22 -3.70 -3.38
C THR A 99 10.74 -4.74 -4.37
N ALA A 100 11.67 -4.37 -5.26
CA ALA A 100 12.26 -5.33 -6.19
C ALA A 100 13.06 -6.42 -5.46
N VAL A 101 13.85 -6.04 -4.46
CA VAL A 101 14.62 -6.99 -3.63
C VAL A 101 13.70 -7.88 -2.81
N GLY A 102 12.67 -7.32 -2.17
CA GLY A 102 11.70 -8.09 -1.39
C GLY A 102 10.90 -9.07 -2.25
N ALA A 103 10.50 -8.67 -3.46
CA ALA A 103 9.86 -9.57 -4.42
C ALA A 103 10.79 -10.69 -4.88
N MET A 104 12.07 -10.39 -5.11
CA MET A 104 13.07 -11.41 -5.41
C MET A 104 13.24 -12.40 -4.25
N ILE A 105 13.32 -11.92 -3.01
CA ILE A 105 13.43 -12.77 -1.81
C ILE A 105 12.17 -13.63 -1.66
N GLY A 106 10.98 -13.05 -1.82
CA GLY A 106 9.71 -13.78 -1.76
C GLY A 106 9.61 -14.88 -2.81
N ALA A 107 10.09 -14.62 -4.03
CA ALA A 107 10.18 -15.63 -5.07
C ALA A 107 11.21 -16.73 -4.69
N LEU A 108 12.42 -16.37 -4.24
CA LEU A 108 13.46 -17.36 -3.92
C LEU A 108 13.10 -18.27 -2.74
N LEU A 109 12.46 -17.72 -1.70
CA LEU A 109 12.04 -18.49 -0.52
C LEU A 109 10.89 -19.46 -0.80
N PHE A 110 10.12 -19.23 -1.87
CA PHE A 110 8.97 -20.04 -2.25
C PHE A 110 9.07 -20.48 -3.71
N PRO A 111 9.87 -21.53 -4.00
CA PRO A 111 10.06 -22.04 -5.34
C PRO A 111 8.77 -22.66 -5.92
N PRO A 112 8.63 -22.70 -7.27
CA PRO A 112 7.51 -23.35 -7.93
C PRO A 112 7.34 -24.81 -7.46
N GLY A 113 6.18 -25.14 -6.86
CA GLY A 113 5.86 -26.47 -6.32
C GLY A 113 5.80 -26.57 -4.79
N SER A 114 6.19 -25.54 -4.03
CA SER A 114 6.04 -25.51 -2.56
C SER A 114 4.64 -25.08 -2.09
N SER A 115 3.67 -24.99 -3.01
CA SER A 115 2.30 -24.49 -2.84
C SER A 115 1.43 -25.34 -1.89
N GLU A 116 1.82 -26.60 -1.67
CA GLU A 116 1.07 -27.55 -0.85
C GLU A 116 1.52 -27.59 0.62
N ASP A 117 2.65 -26.94 0.95
CA ASP A 117 3.17 -26.95 2.32
C ASP A 117 2.35 -26.02 3.23
N PRO A 118 1.70 -26.53 4.30
CA PRO A 118 1.02 -25.71 5.29
C PRO A 118 1.91 -24.62 5.90
N ALA A 119 3.22 -24.86 6.00
CA ALA A 119 4.19 -23.90 6.53
C ALA A 119 4.22 -22.61 5.70
N THR A 120 4.16 -22.72 4.37
CA THR A 120 4.12 -21.58 3.45
C THR A 120 2.91 -20.68 3.70
N LYS A 121 1.72 -21.27 3.84
CA LYS A 121 0.47 -20.51 4.08
C LYS A 121 0.51 -19.74 5.40
N ILE A 122 1.09 -20.33 6.45
CA ILE A 122 1.24 -19.67 7.75
C ILE A 122 2.20 -18.48 7.64
N VAL A 123 3.31 -18.62 6.91
CA VAL A 123 4.25 -17.52 6.71
C VAL A 123 3.62 -16.40 5.89
N VAL A 124 2.95 -16.71 4.78
CA VAL A 124 2.28 -15.68 3.94
C VAL A 124 1.21 -14.93 4.74
N SER A 125 0.30 -15.64 5.40
CA SER A 125 -0.76 -15.01 6.22
C SER A 125 -0.19 -14.22 7.41
N GLY A 126 0.93 -14.67 7.98
CA GLY A 126 1.64 -13.93 9.03
C GLY A 126 2.25 -12.62 8.52
N VAL A 127 2.89 -12.65 7.35
CA VAL A 127 3.48 -11.46 6.70
C VAL A 127 2.38 -10.49 6.26
N GLU A 128 1.29 -10.98 5.67
CA GLU A 128 0.11 -10.17 5.31
C GLU A 128 -0.55 -9.55 6.55
N GLY A 129 -0.72 -10.31 7.63
CA GLY A 129 -1.27 -9.81 8.89
C GLY A 129 -0.38 -8.72 9.52
N LEU A 130 0.94 -8.88 9.43
CA LEU A 130 1.90 -7.87 9.87
C LEU A 130 1.83 -6.61 9.00
N ALA A 131 1.68 -6.74 7.68
CA ALA A 131 1.45 -5.63 6.75
C ALA A 131 0.18 -4.85 7.10
N ALA A 132 -0.93 -5.57 7.28
CA ALA A 132 -2.21 -4.98 7.66
C ALA A 132 -2.11 -4.20 8.97
N GLY A 133 -1.37 -4.72 9.97
CA GLY A 133 -1.10 -4.03 11.23
C GLY A 133 -0.22 -2.78 11.08
N ALA A 134 0.79 -2.83 10.21
CA ALA A 134 1.64 -1.68 9.90
C ALA A 134 0.83 -0.55 9.24
N MET A 135 0.02 -0.88 8.24
CA MET A 135 -0.89 0.06 7.58
C MET A 135 -1.91 0.65 8.55
N LEU A 136 -2.50 -0.16 9.43
CA LEU A 136 -3.42 0.33 10.46
C LEU A 136 -2.74 1.32 11.43
N THR A 137 -1.50 1.05 11.81
CA THR A 137 -0.70 1.95 12.66
C THR A 137 -0.43 3.28 11.95
N MET A 138 -0.06 3.23 10.67
CA MET A 138 0.15 4.43 9.85
C MET A 138 -1.11 5.26 9.71
N ILE A 139 -2.25 4.61 9.43
CA ILE A 139 -3.54 5.28 9.35
C ILE A 139 -3.86 5.98 10.68
N ALA A 140 -3.68 5.28 11.81
CA ALA A 140 -3.96 5.83 13.13
C ALA A 140 -3.04 6.99 13.52
N GLN A 141 -1.74 6.91 13.19
CA GLN A 141 -0.77 7.91 13.62
C GLN A 141 -0.69 9.14 12.71
N THR A 142 -1.00 9.00 11.42
CA THR A 142 -0.68 10.05 10.44
C THR A 142 -1.88 10.42 9.58
N MET A 143 -2.53 9.45 8.93
CA MET A 143 -3.62 9.73 7.99
C MET A 143 -4.89 10.24 8.69
N LEU A 144 -5.30 9.62 9.80
CA LEU A 144 -6.49 10.03 10.54
C LEU A 144 -6.32 11.43 11.16
N PRO A 145 -5.23 11.73 11.91
CA PRO A 145 -5.01 13.07 12.43
C PRO A 145 -4.99 14.14 11.33
N GLU A 146 -4.33 13.89 10.20
CA GLU A 146 -4.29 14.83 9.07
C GLU A 146 -5.66 15.01 8.41
N ALA A 147 -6.40 13.92 8.22
CA ALA A 147 -7.74 13.99 7.65
C ALA A 147 -8.66 14.81 8.56
N PHE A 148 -8.65 14.61 9.88
CA PHE A 148 -9.43 15.40 10.83
C PHE A 148 -9.02 16.88 10.86
N GLU A 149 -7.73 17.20 10.72
CA GLU A 149 -7.27 18.58 10.62
C GLU A 149 -7.79 19.30 9.35
N GLN A 150 -7.84 18.61 8.21
CA GLN A 150 -8.23 19.22 6.92
C GLN A 150 -9.74 19.15 6.63
N GLY A 151 -10.40 18.05 6.99
CA GLY A 151 -11.78 17.74 6.62
C GLY A 151 -12.79 17.82 7.78
N GLY A 152 -12.34 18.01 9.02
CA GLY A 152 -13.20 18.13 10.19
C GLY A 152 -14.13 16.93 10.39
N ASP A 153 -15.37 17.19 10.83
CA ASP A 153 -16.32 16.15 11.25
C ASP A 153 -16.77 15.20 10.11
N VAL A 154 -16.66 15.63 8.84
CA VAL A 154 -17.07 14.81 7.68
C VAL A 154 -16.16 13.59 7.49
N VAL A 155 -14.91 13.66 7.96
CA VAL A 155 -13.88 12.63 7.77
C VAL A 155 -14.32 11.27 8.31
N GLY A 156 -14.97 11.25 9.48
CA GLY A 156 -15.47 10.02 10.08
C GLY A 156 -16.53 9.33 9.21
N LEU A 157 -17.49 10.11 8.69
CA LEU A 157 -18.54 9.61 7.80
C LEU A 157 -17.96 9.14 6.45
N SER A 158 -16.99 9.87 5.90
CA SER A 158 -16.30 9.48 4.67
C SER A 158 -15.47 8.20 4.85
N CYS A 159 -14.77 8.05 5.97
CA CYS A 159 -14.01 6.83 6.31
C CYS A 159 -14.94 5.62 6.44
N LEU A 160 -16.08 5.77 7.13
CA LEU A 160 -17.11 4.74 7.24
C LEU A 160 -17.67 4.36 5.86
N GLY A 161 -18.01 5.35 5.03
CA GLY A 161 -18.51 5.13 3.68
C GLY A 161 -17.53 4.37 2.79
N GLY A 162 -16.25 4.76 2.82
CA GLY A 162 -15.17 4.05 2.10
C GLY A 162 -15.01 2.60 2.56
N PHE A 163 -15.01 2.37 3.88
CA PHE A 163 -14.91 1.03 4.45
C PHE A 163 -16.11 0.14 4.07
N LEU A 164 -17.33 0.66 4.14
CA LEU A 164 -18.54 -0.06 3.71
C LEU A 164 -18.53 -0.34 2.21
N CYS A 165 -18.03 0.57 1.39
CA CYS A 165 -17.88 0.36 -0.05
C CYS A 165 -16.88 -0.77 -0.34
N ALA A 166 -15.71 -0.76 0.31
CA ALA A 166 -14.71 -1.82 0.18
C ALA A 166 -15.26 -3.18 0.64
N LEU A 167 -15.97 -3.23 1.77
CA LEU A 167 -16.66 -4.45 2.22
C LEU A 167 -17.72 -4.92 1.22
N SER A 168 -18.49 -4.00 0.65
CA SER A 168 -19.50 -4.34 -0.36
C SER A 168 -18.86 -5.01 -1.58
N VAL A 169 -17.74 -4.47 -2.09
CA VAL A 169 -16.99 -5.08 -3.20
C VAL A 169 -16.49 -6.48 -2.84
N LYS A 170 -16.01 -6.68 -1.61
CA LYS A 170 -15.55 -7.99 -1.13
C LYS A 170 -16.69 -9.01 -0.97
N LEU A 171 -17.86 -8.53 -0.56
CA LEU A 171 -19.03 -9.36 -0.27
C LEU A 171 -19.87 -9.66 -1.51
N ILE A 172 -19.75 -8.87 -2.59
CA ILE A 172 -20.38 -9.19 -3.87
C ILE A 172 -19.70 -10.47 -4.38
N PRO A 173 -20.39 -11.62 -4.40
CA PRO A 173 -19.86 -12.78 -5.08
C PRO A 173 -19.85 -12.40 -6.56
N PHE A 174 -18.66 -12.22 -7.14
CA PHE A 174 -18.55 -12.29 -8.58
C PHE A 174 -18.93 -13.72 -8.94
N SER A 175 -20.22 -13.91 -9.23
CA SER A 175 -20.76 -15.19 -9.66
C SER A 175 -19.93 -15.57 -10.88
N SER A 176 -19.11 -16.62 -10.74
CA SER A 176 -18.63 -17.40 -11.86
C SER A 176 -19.85 -18.01 -12.54
N SER A 177 -20.54 -17.19 -13.34
CA SER A 177 -21.34 -17.67 -14.44
C SER A 177 -20.35 -18.09 -15.53
N SER A 178 -19.87 -19.33 -15.42
CA SER A 178 -19.61 -20.13 -16.61
C SER A 178 -20.50 -21.34 -16.50
N GLY A 179 -21.39 -21.43 -17.48
CA GLY A 179 -22.65 -22.16 -17.40
C GLY A 179 -22.51 -23.68 -17.50
N SER A 180 -23.60 -24.31 -17.10
CA SER A 180 -24.05 -25.60 -17.62
C SER A 180 -23.96 -25.64 -19.15
N GLY A 181 -23.34 -26.69 -19.69
CA GLY A 181 -23.34 -27.00 -21.12
C GLY A 181 -22.72 -28.36 -21.41
N HIS A 182 -23.59 -29.37 -21.42
CA HIS A 182 -23.41 -30.81 -21.69
C HIS A 182 -22.93 -31.71 -20.53
#